data_AF-A0A968KGN4-F1
#
_entry.id   AF-A0A968KGN4-F1
#
_cell.length_a   1.000
_cell.length_b   1.000
_cell.length_c   1.000
_cell.angle_alpha   90.00
_cell.angle_beta   90.00
_cell.angle_gamma   90.00
#
_symmetry.space_group_name_H-M   'P 1'
#
loop_
_entity.id
_entity.type
_entity.pdbx_description
1 polymer ?
#
loop_
_entity_poly.entity_id
_entity_poly.type
_entity_poly.pdbx_seq_one_letter_code
_entity_poly.pdbx_strand_id
1 'polypeptide(L)'
;LWEHRYAPVEMKSRGPSMLVSETILPNDRLAAYMDFIQTTISNWIDNPVKTEGHFLKSGEILIQSILLADTDTARHKIYLGLVPFMIQASIYFGGRPYGTGIWNLPFLKDLLKSQDGDKVAALTQLKKELDPQGLINQCKFINPTGRKFALKVFKKASSPMLHLWIRLLQKGRRNNNGISMYSLGRLLWKANKAVFPAVVPPNLRARRHSLLEINSVCAECDSCERVCPTSDVFGLLGLATPITRRKTANRLAGGEEITQEEALGFLVCTRCDNCTRVCPTDIPLTDMFDLVEADPKFQKALGLSETEKTEFIDRMWDIMKESPLYLPHTKAEQKEERSHLEHGLNLLYPRGYPYSHLFIAPETCIH
;
A
#
# COMPACT_ATOMS: atom_id res chain seq x y z
N LEU A 1 -13.42 -14.17 -8.59
CA LEU A 1 -12.40 -13.87 -9.62
C LEU A 1 -12.60 -12.49 -10.26
N TRP A 2 -13.77 -12.14 -10.80
CA TRP A 2 -13.99 -10.82 -11.43
C TRP A 2 -13.98 -9.63 -10.46
N GLU A 3 -14.54 -9.77 -9.26
CA GLU A 3 -14.56 -8.70 -8.24
C GLU A 3 -13.15 -8.31 -7.75
N HIS A 4 -12.21 -9.25 -7.72
CA HIS A 4 -10.85 -9.03 -7.20
C HIS A 4 -9.96 -8.20 -8.13
N ARG A 5 -10.39 -7.90 -9.36
CA ARG A 5 -9.60 -7.07 -10.31
C ARG A 5 -9.37 -5.64 -9.81
N TYR A 6 -10.18 -5.18 -8.85
CA TYR A 6 -10.05 -3.87 -8.22
C TYR A 6 -9.39 -3.93 -6.83
N ALA A 7 -8.95 -5.12 -6.41
CA ALA A 7 -8.30 -5.34 -5.11
C ALA A 7 -6.84 -5.82 -5.25
N PRO A 8 -5.99 -5.16 -6.06
CA PRO A 8 -4.63 -5.66 -6.32
C PRO A 8 -3.75 -5.74 -5.08
N VAL A 9 -4.07 -4.93 -4.06
CA VAL A 9 -3.36 -4.89 -2.78
C VAL A 9 -3.65 -6.09 -1.88
N GLU A 10 -4.65 -6.93 -2.18
CA GLU A 10 -5.00 -8.14 -1.41
C GLU A 10 -3.80 -9.07 -1.20
N MET A 11 -2.89 -9.08 -2.16
CA MET A 11 -1.67 -9.88 -2.08
C MET A 11 -0.70 -9.48 -0.96
N LYS A 12 -0.86 -8.29 -0.34
CA LYS A 12 -0.07 -7.85 0.83
C LYS A 12 -0.24 -8.76 2.04
N SER A 13 -1.36 -9.47 2.17
CA SER A 13 -1.54 -10.48 3.24
C SER A 13 -0.43 -11.54 3.24
N ARG A 14 0.16 -11.83 2.07
CA ARG A 14 1.24 -12.80 1.89
C ARG A 14 2.65 -12.22 2.02
N GLY A 15 2.78 -10.89 2.10
CA GLY A 15 4.04 -10.18 2.27
C GLY A 15 3.75 -8.72 2.65
N PRO A 16 4.14 -8.27 3.85
CA PRO A 16 3.63 -7.02 4.44
C PRO A 16 4.01 -5.76 3.65
N SER A 17 4.90 -5.86 2.67
CA SER A 17 5.20 -4.83 1.70
C SER A 17 5.28 -5.37 0.28
N MET A 18 5.16 -4.46 -0.68
CA MET A 18 5.25 -4.76 -2.09
C MET A 18 6.27 -3.84 -2.73
N LEU A 19 7.17 -4.41 -3.51
CA LEU A 19 8.06 -3.67 -4.39
C LEU A 19 7.53 -3.81 -5.82
N VAL A 20 7.20 -2.69 -6.44
CA VAL A 20 6.47 -2.65 -7.70
C VAL A 20 7.30 -1.94 -8.76
N SER A 21 7.42 -2.57 -9.93
CA SER A 21 7.90 -1.94 -11.16
C SER A 21 6.71 -1.74 -12.10
N GLU A 22 6.45 -0.49 -12.47
CA GLU A 22 5.34 -0.11 -13.35
C GLU A 22 5.87 0.29 -14.73
N THR A 23 5.49 -0.46 -15.75
CA THR A 23 6.02 -0.29 -17.12
C THR A 23 4.92 -0.49 -18.14
N ILE A 24 5.04 0.16 -19.30
CA ILE A 24 4.18 -0.12 -20.45
C ILE A 24 4.98 -0.96 -21.44
N LEU A 25 4.38 -2.05 -21.92
CA LEU A 25 4.97 -2.98 -22.88
C LEU A 25 4.05 -3.17 -24.10
N PRO A 26 4.61 -3.43 -25.30
CA PRO A 26 3.84 -3.98 -26.41
C PRO A 26 3.26 -5.36 -26.05
N ASN A 27 2.01 -5.64 -26.45
CA ASN A 27 1.33 -6.89 -26.11
C ASN A 27 2.07 -8.14 -26.62
N ASP A 28 2.69 -8.06 -27.80
CA ASP A 28 3.48 -9.13 -28.41
C ASP A 28 4.80 -9.44 -27.67
N ARG A 29 5.23 -8.54 -26.77
CA ARG A 29 6.44 -8.68 -25.96
C ARG A 29 6.19 -9.15 -24.54
N LEU A 30 4.92 -9.14 -24.09
CA LEU A 30 4.53 -9.49 -22.73
C LEU A 30 5.03 -10.88 -22.32
N ALA A 31 4.77 -11.91 -23.13
CA ALA A 31 5.14 -13.29 -22.80
C ALA A 31 6.66 -13.43 -22.62
N ALA A 32 7.46 -12.84 -23.53
CA ALA A 32 8.91 -12.89 -23.46
C ALA A 32 9.48 -12.15 -22.24
N TYR A 33 8.87 -11.01 -21.88
CA TYR A 33 9.22 -10.26 -20.68
C TYR A 33 8.90 -11.05 -19.39
N MET A 34 7.68 -11.58 -19.28
CA MET A 34 7.24 -12.37 -18.11
C MET A 34 8.12 -13.61 -17.90
N ASP A 35 8.40 -14.32 -18.97
CA ASP A 35 9.26 -15.50 -18.97
C ASP A 35 10.71 -15.13 -18.56
N PHE A 36 11.23 -13.99 -19.00
CA PHE A 36 12.53 -13.50 -18.55
C PHE A 36 12.56 -13.17 -17.06
N ILE A 37 11.62 -12.38 -16.55
CA ILE A 37 11.61 -11.98 -15.14
C ILE A 37 11.35 -13.18 -14.21
N GLN A 38 10.50 -14.13 -14.61
CA GLN A 38 10.25 -15.34 -13.82
C GLN A 38 11.50 -16.23 -13.77
N THR A 39 12.15 -16.47 -14.91
CA THR A 39 13.33 -17.36 -14.95
C THR A 39 14.59 -16.74 -14.36
N THR A 40 14.68 -15.41 -14.30
CA THR A 40 15.77 -14.69 -13.65
C THR A 40 15.46 -14.44 -12.19
N ILE A 41 14.53 -13.51 -11.92
CA ILE A 41 14.28 -13.00 -10.59
C ILE A 41 13.70 -14.08 -9.68
N SER A 42 12.57 -14.69 -10.05
CA SER A 42 11.91 -15.66 -9.14
C SER A 42 12.84 -16.80 -8.72
N ASN A 43 13.71 -17.26 -9.62
CA ASN A 43 14.71 -18.28 -9.34
C ASN A 43 15.87 -17.79 -8.45
N TRP A 44 16.32 -16.55 -8.60
CA TRP A 44 17.43 -16.01 -7.81
C TRP A 44 17.06 -15.80 -6.35
N ILE A 45 15.79 -15.45 -6.10
CA ILE A 45 15.36 -15.00 -4.80
C ILE A 45 14.29 -15.88 -4.18
N ASP A 46 14.01 -17.07 -4.73
CA ASP A 46 13.00 -18.02 -4.23
C ASP A 46 11.70 -17.32 -3.76
N ASN A 47 11.22 -16.42 -4.60
CA ASN A 47 10.06 -15.56 -4.34
C ASN A 47 9.45 -15.17 -5.68
N PRO A 48 8.23 -15.61 -5.99
CA PRO A 48 7.65 -15.42 -7.32
C PRO A 48 7.37 -13.94 -7.61
N VAL A 49 7.83 -13.47 -8.76
CA VAL A 49 7.35 -12.21 -9.34
C VAL A 49 5.88 -12.37 -9.71
N LYS A 50 5.03 -11.59 -9.06
CA LYS A 50 3.62 -11.47 -9.39
C LYS A 50 3.44 -10.40 -10.46
N THR A 51 2.38 -10.51 -11.23
CA THR A 51 2.13 -9.61 -12.35
C THR A 51 0.66 -9.24 -12.38
N GLU A 52 0.42 -7.94 -12.49
CA GLU A 52 -0.89 -7.37 -12.76
C GLU A 52 -0.80 -6.53 -14.03
N GLY A 53 -1.85 -6.55 -14.86
CA GLY A 53 -1.80 -5.97 -16.19
C GLY A 53 -3.11 -5.30 -16.58
N HIS A 54 -3.01 -4.13 -17.21
CA HIS A 54 -4.12 -3.37 -17.77
C HIS A 54 -3.87 -3.16 -19.26
N PHE A 55 -4.70 -3.77 -20.10
CA PHE A 55 -4.60 -3.59 -21.55
C PHE A 55 -5.00 -2.16 -21.95
N LEU A 56 -4.17 -1.55 -22.78
CA LEU A 56 -4.34 -0.21 -23.32
C LEU A 56 -4.84 -0.29 -24.77
N LYS A 57 -5.55 0.75 -25.21
CA LYS A 57 -6.15 0.80 -26.56
C LYS A 57 -5.11 0.73 -27.71
N SER A 58 -3.85 1.01 -27.45
CA SER A 58 -2.74 1.11 -28.41
C SER A 58 -2.06 -0.24 -28.75
N GLY A 59 -2.62 -1.39 -28.33
CA GLY A 59 -1.92 -2.67 -28.45
C GLY A 59 -0.77 -2.81 -27.44
N GLU A 60 -0.85 -2.06 -26.35
CA GLU A 60 0.08 -2.06 -25.25
C GLU A 60 -0.59 -2.55 -23.96
N ILE A 61 0.22 -2.90 -22.97
CA ILE A 61 -0.23 -3.28 -21.63
C ILE A 61 0.57 -2.49 -20.60
N LEU A 62 -0.14 -1.85 -19.67
CA LEU A 62 0.46 -1.36 -18.43
C LEU A 62 0.62 -2.55 -17.49
N ILE A 63 1.86 -2.90 -17.17
CA ILE A 63 2.19 -4.02 -16.30
C ILE A 63 2.79 -3.51 -14.99
N GLN A 64 2.33 -4.08 -13.88
CA GLN A 64 2.94 -3.98 -12.57
C GLN A 64 3.61 -5.31 -12.26
N SER A 65 4.94 -5.34 -12.23
CA SER A 65 5.72 -6.49 -11.76
C SER A 65 5.99 -6.32 -10.27
N ILE A 66 5.47 -7.24 -9.48
CA ILE A 66 5.34 -7.11 -8.02
C ILE A 66 6.18 -8.19 -7.34
N LEU A 67 7.03 -7.76 -6.41
CA LEU A 67 7.74 -8.62 -5.47
C LEU A 67 7.18 -8.40 -4.08
N LEU A 68 6.75 -9.48 -3.43
CA LEU A 68 6.45 -9.43 -2.02
C LEU A 68 7.74 -9.27 -1.22
N ALA A 69 7.76 -8.31 -0.33
CA ALA A 69 8.90 -7.98 0.48
C ALA A 69 8.43 -7.59 1.87
N ASP A 70 9.36 -7.56 2.81
CA ASP A 70 9.09 -7.07 4.15
C ASP A 70 10.14 -6.01 4.47
N THR A 71 9.70 -4.74 4.62
CA THR A 71 10.57 -3.58 4.89
C THR A 71 11.45 -3.73 6.11
N ASP A 72 11.03 -4.57 7.08
CA ASP A 72 11.74 -4.79 8.34
C ASP A 72 12.79 -5.90 8.22
N THR A 73 12.97 -6.47 7.02
CA THR A 73 14.00 -7.48 6.74
C THR A 73 15.19 -6.87 5.99
N ALA A 74 16.39 -7.40 6.23
CA ALA A 74 17.56 -7.08 5.42
C ALA A 74 17.37 -7.47 3.94
N ARG A 75 16.54 -8.50 3.67
CA ARG A 75 16.22 -8.99 2.32
C ARG A 75 15.58 -7.92 1.45
N HIS A 76 14.71 -7.09 2.03
CA HIS A 76 14.05 -5.99 1.30
C HIS A 76 15.03 -5.02 0.65
N LYS A 77 16.18 -4.74 1.27
CA LYS A 77 17.20 -3.83 0.71
C LYS A 77 17.78 -4.38 -0.61
N ILE A 78 17.92 -5.69 -0.73
CA ILE A 78 18.34 -6.36 -1.98
C ILE A 78 17.23 -6.26 -3.01
N TYR A 79 15.99 -6.55 -2.62
CA TYR A 79 14.85 -6.50 -3.54
C TYR A 79 14.58 -5.10 -4.09
N LEU A 80 14.89 -4.06 -3.32
CA LEU A 80 14.76 -2.68 -3.79
C LEU A 80 15.61 -2.41 -5.04
N GLY A 81 16.78 -3.06 -5.15
CA GLY A 81 17.62 -3.02 -6.35
C GLY A 81 17.05 -3.78 -7.56
N LEU A 82 16.10 -4.71 -7.34
CA LEU A 82 15.43 -5.45 -8.41
C LEU A 82 14.36 -4.61 -9.11
N VAL A 83 13.83 -3.57 -8.47
CA VAL A 83 12.86 -2.64 -9.09
C VAL A 83 13.44 -2.00 -10.36
N PRO A 84 14.58 -1.27 -10.33
CA PRO A 84 15.18 -0.73 -11.55
C PRO A 84 15.66 -1.83 -12.51
N PHE A 85 16.01 -3.03 -12.03
CA PHE A 85 16.31 -4.16 -12.91
C PHE A 85 15.08 -4.58 -13.74
N MET A 86 13.90 -4.73 -13.12
CA MET A 86 12.65 -5.04 -13.83
C MET A 86 12.28 -3.95 -14.84
N ILE A 87 12.46 -2.67 -14.48
CA ILE A 87 12.25 -1.56 -15.43
C ILE A 87 13.19 -1.65 -16.62
N GLN A 88 14.49 -1.86 -16.38
CA GLN A 88 15.45 -2.01 -17.48
C GLN A 88 15.16 -3.25 -18.34
N ALA A 89 14.68 -4.34 -17.74
CA ALA A 89 14.25 -5.53 -18.46
C ALA A 89 13.07 -5.20 -19.37
N SER A 90 12.07 -4.46 -18.88
CA SER A 90 10.95 -4.01 -19.72
C SER A 90 11.44 -3.20 -20.94
N ILE A 91 12.38 -2.28 -20.73
CA ILE A 91 12.98 -1.45 -21.80
C ILE A 91 13.70 -2.34 -22.83
N TYR A 92 14.41 -3.36 -22.37
CA TYR A 92 15.07 -4.33 -23.26
C TYR A 92 14.06 -5.06 -24.16
N PHE A 93 12.86 -5.35 -23.65
CA PHE A 93 11.76 -5.96 -24.40
C PHE A 93 10.89 -4.94 -25.16
N GLY A 94 11.32 -3.69 -25.31
CA GLY A 94 10.61 -2.65 -26.06
C GLY A 94 9.59 -1.85 -25.25
N GLY A 95 9.61 -1.99 -23.93
CA GLY A 95 8.77 -1.22 -23.02
C GLY A 95 9.36 0.13 -22.60
N ARG A 96 8.65 0.79 -21.71
CA ARG A 96 9.08 2.04 -21.07
C ARG A 96 8.53 2.16 -19.64
N PRO A 97 9.17 2.96 -18.77
CA PRO A 97 8.60 3.26 -17.45
C PRO A 97 7.24 3.95 -17.58
N TYR A 98 6.26 3.55 -16.76
CA TYR A 98 4.96 4.25 -16.68
C TYR A 98 5.06 5.49 -15.77
N GLY A 99 5.56 5.29 -14.56
CA GLY A 99 5.64 6.33 -13.55
C GLY A 99 6.83 7.28 -13.70
N THR A 100 6.83 8.34 -12.89
CA THR A 100 7.96 9.26 -12.72
C THR A 100 8.49 9.19 -11.29
N GLY A 101 9.78 9.44 -11.08
CA GLY A 101 10.34 9.41 -9.72
C GLY A 101 11.85 9.31 -9.65
N ILE A 102 12.36 9.14 -8.44
CA ILE A 102 13.78 8.90 -8.19
C ILE A 102 14.19 7.52 -8.72
N TRP A 103 13.36 6.50 -8.51
CA TRP A 103 13.62 5.13 -9.00
C TRP A 103 13.61 5.02 -10.53
N ASN A 104 12.82 5.86 -11.20
CA ASN A 104 12.74 5.89 -12.67
C ASN A 104 13.73 6.89 -13.30
N LEU A 105 14.43 7.67 -12.48
CA LEU A 105 15.39 8.68 -12.93
C LEU A 105 16.49 8.12 -13.86
N PRO A 106 17.06 6.91 -13.63
CA PRO A 106 18.05 6.36 -14.55
C PRO A 106 17.54 6.14 -15.97
N PHE A 107 16.22 5.94 -16.13
CA PHE A 107 15.58 5.63 -17.40
C PHE A 107 14.97 6.85 -18.09
N LEU A 108 15.20 8.06 -17.57
CA LEU A 108 14.70 9.30 -18.19
C LEU A 108 15.18 9.44 -19.64
N LYS A 109 16.42 9.02 -19.94
CA LYS A 109 16.95 9.04 -21.31
C LYS A 109 16.22 8.06 -22.23
N ASP A 110 15.85 6.90 -21.71
CA ASP A 110 15.11 5.88 -22.45
C ASP A 110 13.67 6.35 -22.69
N LEU A 111 13.04 6.99 -21.70
CA LEU A 111 11.72 7.60 -21.85
C LEU A 111 11.71 8.74 -22.88
N LEU A 112 12.73 9.61 -22.88
CA LEU A 112 12.90 10.66 -23.90
C LEU A 112 13.04 10.12 -25.33
N LYS A 113 13.50 8.87 -25.49
CA LYS A 113 13.61 8.20 -26.80
C LYS A 113 12.37 7.38 -27.16
N SER A 114 11.43 7.25 -26.24
CA SER A 114 10.18 6.53 -26.45
C SER A 114 9.12 7.45 -27.09
N GLN A 115 7.95 6.89 -27.38
CA GLN A 115 6.79 7.65 -27.89
C GLN A 115 6.31 8.76 -26.94
N ASP A 116 6.70 8.74 -25.66
CA ASP A 116 6.37 9.80 -24.70
C ASP A 116 7.45 10.90 -24.62
N GLY A 117 8.48 10.85 -25.48
CA GLY A 117 9.61 11.77 -25.45
C GLY A 117 9.23 13.25 -25.58
N ASP A 118 8.35 13.56 -26.53
CA ASP A 118 7.89 14.94 -26.76
C ASP A 118 7.12 15.49 -25.55
N LYS A 119 6.30 14.66 -24.91
CA LYS A 119 5.58 15.03 -23.68
C LYS A 119 6.55 15.34 -22.55
N VAL A 120 7.58 14.51 -22.37
CA VAL A 120 8.60 14.71 -21.32
C VAL A 120 9.44 15.96 -21.60
N ALA A 121 9.76 16.24 -22.87
CA ALA A 121 10.46 17.45 -23.27
C ALA A 121 9.60 18.70 -22.97
N ALA A 122 8.32 18.69 -23.36
CA ALA A 122 7.37 19.77 -23.06
C ALA A 122 7.22 20.00 -21.55
N LEU A 123 7.07 18.95 -20.75
CA LEU A 123 7.01 19.05 -19.28
C LEU A 123 8.30 19.61 -18.68
N THR A 124 9.45 19.26 -19.25
CA THR A 124 10.76 19.78 -18.82
C THR A 124 10.88 21.28 -19.13
N GLN A 125 10.34 21.74 -20.25
CA GLN A 125 10.31 23.16 -20.61
C GLN A 125 9.35 23.94 -19.71
N LEU A 126 8.11 23.47 -19.56
CA LEU A 126 7.11 24.07 -18.68
C LEU A 126 7.60 24.15 -17.23
N LYS A 127 8.35 23.14 -16.76
CA LYS A 127 8.95 23.15 -15.42
C LYS A 127 9.93 24.32 -15.23
N LYS A 128 10.71 24.67 -16.26
CA LYS A 128 11.65 25.80 -16.19
C LYS A 128 10.92 27.15 -16.17
N GLU A 129 9.78 27.23 -16.85
CA GLU A 129 8.95 28.44 -16.91
C GLU A 129 8.22 28.68 -15.59
N LEU A 130 7.57 27.64 -15.04
CA LEU A 130 6.72 27.75 -13.84
C LEU A 130 7.50 27.65 -12.52
N ASP A 131 8.68 27.01 -12.52
CA ASP A 131 9.53 26.87 -11.35
C ASP A 131 11.01 27.12 -11.70
N PRO A 132 11.36 28.37 -12.06
CA PRO A 132 12.72 28.72 -12.51
C PRO A 132 13.77 28.50 -11.41
N GLN A 133 13.37 28.56 -10.14
CA GLN A 133 14.24 28.27 -9.00
C GLN A 133 14.32 26.76 -8.68
N GLY A 134 13.46 25.94 -9.27
CA GLY A 134 13.43 24.49 -9.07
C GLY A 134 13.07 24.08 -7.65
N LEU A 135 12.28 24.89 -6.92
CA LEU A 135 11.92 24.67 -5.52
C LEU A 135 10.98 23.46 -5.34
N ILE A 136 10.09 23.26 -6.30
CA ILE A 136 9.05 22.24 -6.20
C ILE A 136 9.61 20.89 -6.63
N ASN A 137 9.58 19.94 -5.69
CA ASN A 137 9.90 18.52 -5.92
C ASN A 137 11.33 18.30 -6.42
N GLN A 138 12.29 18.89 -5.70
CA GLN A 138 13.72 18.78 -5.97
C GLN A 138 14.17 17.32 -6.14
N CYS A 139 15.26 17.13 -6.89
CA CYS A 139 15.85 15.84 -7.23
C CYS A 139 15.00 14.90 -8.10
N LYS A 140 13.67 15.05 -8.13
CA LYS A 140 12.76 14.08 -8.76
C LYS A 140 12.75 14.23 -10.28
N PHE A 141 13.01 13.12 -10.98
CA PHE A 141 12.78 12.92 -12.41
C PHE A 141 13.26 14.04 -13.37
N ILE A 142 12.43 15.03 -13.70
CA ILE A 142 12.80 16.17 -14.56
C ILE A 142 13.46 17.33 -13.80
N ASN A 143 13.29 17.44 -12.49
CA ASN A 143 13.92 18.50 -11.66
C ASN A 143 15.33 18.06 -11.21
N PRO A 144 16.42 18.65 -11.74
CA PRO A 144 17.78 18.32 -11.36
C PRO A 144 18.28 19.05 -10.11
N THR A 145 17.56 20.07 -9.62
CA THR A 145 17.96 20.88 -8.47
C THR A 145 18.07 20.00 -7.23
N GLY A 146 19.10 20.23 -6.42
CA GLY A 146 19.37 19.47 -5.19
C GLY A 146 20.01 18.09 -5.39
N ARG A 147 20.23 17.61 -6.62
CA ARG A 147 20.80 16.27 -6.84
C ARG A 147 22.25 16.19 -6.33
N LYS A 148 22.42 15.47 -5.21
CA LYS A 148 23.74 15.11 -4.67
C LYS A 148 24.52 14.19 -5.60
N PHE A 149 25.82 14.07 -5.36
CA PHE A 149 26.74 13.26 -6.17
C PHE A 149 26.26 11.81 -6.37
N ALA A 150 25.88 11.12 -5.28
CA ALA A 150 25.38 9.75 -5.35
C ALA A 150 24.19 9.58 -6.29
N LEU A 151 23.23 10.52 -6.26
CA LEU A 151 22.06 10.47 -7.14
C LEU A 151 22.40 10.78 -8.60
N LYS A 152 23.39 11.64 -8.86
CA LYS A 152 23.92 11.88 -10.22
C LYS A 152 24.60 10.64 -10.78
N VAL A 153 25.36 9.91 -9.95
CA VAL A 153 25.99 8.63 -10.32
C VAL A 153 24.90 7.59 -10.60
N PHE A 154 23.94 7.41 -9.70
CA PHE A 154 22.79 6.51 -9.88
C PHE A 154 22.05 6.78 -11.21
N LYS A 155 21.73 8.04 -11.49
CA LYS A 155 21.10 8.44 -12.78
C LYS A 155 21.94 8.01 -13.99
N LYS A 156 23.26 8.23 -13.97
CA LYS A 156 24.12 8.04 -15.15
C LYS A 156 24.54 6.59 -15.34
N ALA A 157 24.80 5.86 -14.26
CA ALA A 157 25.43 4.54 -14.30
C ALA A 157 24.42 3.38 -14.35
N SER A 158 23.27 3.52 -13.68
CA SER A 158 22.37 2.37 -13.47
C SER A 158 21.79 1.80 -14.78
N SER A 159 21.25 2.63 -15.68
CA SER A 159 20.66 2.14 -16.94
C SER A 159 21.68 1.42 -17.85
N PRO A 160 22.83 2.02 -18.20
CA PRO A 160 23.85 1.34 -19.02
C PRO A 160 24.38 0.05 -18.40
N MET A 161 24.62 0.06 -17.07
CA MET A 161 25.05 -1.12 -16.34
C MET A 161 23.99 -2.22 -16.43
N LEU A 162 22.76 -1.94 -16.01
CA LEU A 162 21.66 -2.91 -16.00
C LEU A 162 21.38 -3.45 -17.41
N HIS A 163 21.47 -2.61 -18.44
CA HIS A 163 21.30 -3.01 -19.83
C HIS A 163 22.36 -4.03 -20.28
N LEU A 164 23.62 -3.81 -19.90
CA LEU A 164 24.69 -4.79 -20.15
C LEU A 164 24.40 -6.11 -19.44
N TRP A 165 24.00 -6.06 -18.16
CA TRP A 165 23.63 -7.23 -17.37
C TRP A 165 22.49 -8.03 -18.01
N ILE A 166 21.39 -7.37 -18.36
CA ILE A 166 20.22 -8.01 -19.00
C ILE A 166 20.60 -8.62 -20.34
N ARG A 167 21.40 -7.92 -21.16
CA ARG A 167 21.91 -8.47 -22.43
C ARG A 167 22.72 -9.73 -22.23
N LEU A 168 23.60 -9.76 -21.23
CA LEU A 168 24.42 -10.94 -20.91
C LEU A 168 23.56 -12.11 -20.44
N LEU A 169 22.58 -11.86 -19.57
CA LEU A 169 21.66 -12.88 -19.07
C LEU A 169 20.77 -13.46 -20.17
N GLN A 170 20.17 -12.60 -21.00
CA GLN A 170 19.32 -13.03 -22.10
C GLN A 170 20.10 -13.84 -23.15
N LYS A 171 21.35 -13.47 -23.44
CA LYS A 171 22.24 -14.25 -24.31
C LYS A 171 22.65 -15.57 -23.67
N GLY A 172 22.98 -15.58 -22.38
CA GLY A 172 23.31 -16.82 -21.64
C GLY A 172 22.14 -17.81 -21.57
N ARG A 173 20.91 -17.30 -21.60
CA ARG A 173 19.67 -18.08 -21.61
C ARG A 173 19.36 -18.72 -22.98
N ARG A 174 19.65 -18.03 -24.09
CA ARG A 174 19.40 -18.54 -25.45
C ARG A 174 20.46 -19.57 -25.83
N ASN A 175 20.13 -20.84 -25.59
CA ASN A 175 20.95 -22.02 -25.86
C ASN A 175 21.31 -22.13 -27.37
N ASN A 176 22.58 -21.92 -27.74
CA ASN A 176 23.11 -22.35 -29.04
C ASN A 176 24.34 -23.22 -28.79
N ASN A 177 24.37 -24.41 -29.39
CA ASN A 177 25.41 -25.45 -29.30
C ASN A 177 26.78 -25.04 -29.89
N GLY A 178 27.06 -23.74 -30.04
CA GLY A 178 28.33 -23.25 -30.54
C GLY A 178 29.38 -23.11 -29.44
N ILE A 179 30.55 -23.70 -29.66
CA ILE A 179 31.78 -23.39 -28.92
C ILE A 179 32.26 -22.04 -29.42
N SER A 180 31.67 -20.96 -28.90
CA SER A 180 32.11 -19.59 -29.12
C SER A 180 32.64 -19.01 -27.81
N MET A 181 33.52 -18.02 -27.93
CA MET A 181 34.35 -17.28 -26.95
C MET A 181 33.62 -16.70 -25.71
N TYR A 182 32.38 -17.10 -25.45
CA TYR A 182 31.43 -16.56 -24.47
C TYR A 182 31.08 -17.58 -23.37
N SER A 183 32.08 -17.95 -22.59
CA SER A 183 31.91 -18.67 -21.31
C SER A 183 31.28 -17.78 -20.23
N LEU A 184 31.49 -16.45 -20.27
CA LEU A 184 31.09 -15.52 -19.21
C LEU A 184 29.58 -15.39 -19.02
N GLY A 185 28.77 -15.27 -20.08
CA GLY A 185 27.30 -15.18 -19.94
C GLY A 185 26.66 -16.47 -19.40
N ARG A 186 27.21 -17.63 -19.81
CA ARG A 186 26.80 -18.95 -19.31
C ARG A 186 27.25 -19.16 -17.87
N LEU A 187 28.47 -18.76 -17.54
CA LEU A 187 29.00 -18.75 -16.18
C LEU A 187 28.17 -17.82 -15.30
N LEU A 188 27.87 -16.59 -15.74
CA LEU A 188 27.01 -15.65 -15.01
C LEU A 188 25.60 -16.18 -14.82
N TRP A 189 25.01 -16.86 -15.80
CA TRP A 189 23.69 -17.49 -15.64
C TRP A 189 23.72 -18.61 -14.59
N LYS A 190 24.70 -19.53 -14.68
CA LYS A 190 24.87 -20.64 -13.73
C LYS A 190 25.26 -20.15 -12.34
N ALA A 191 26.20 -19.19 -12.25
CA ALA A 191 26.65 -18.57 -11.02
C ALA A 191 25.52 -17.75 -10.39
N ASN A 192 24.71 -17.02 -11.16
CA ASN A 192 23.57 -16.31 -10.59
C ASN A 192 22.56 -17.27 -9.97
N LYS A 193 22.33 -18.44 -10.59
CA LYS A 193 21.44 -19.47 -10.03
C LYS A 193 21.97 -20.06 -8.71
N ALA A 194 23.28 -20.10 -8.49
CA ALA A 194 23.89 -20.69 -7.30
C ALA A 194 24.23 -19.66 -6.21
N VAL A 195 24.72 -18.48 -6.59
CA VAL A 195 25.29 -17.47 -5.68
C VAL A 195 24.21 -16.54 -5.14
N PHE A 196 23.23 -16.10 -5.96
CA PHE A 196 22.18 -15.19 -5.47
C PHE A 196 21.37 -15.80 -4.32
N PRO A 197 20.88 -17.06 -4.41
CA PRO A 197 20.18 -17.68 -3.28
C PRO A 197 21.03 -17.78 -2.01
N ALA A 198 22.35 -17.89 -2.14
CA ALA A 198 23.27 -18.00 -0.99
C ALA A 198 23.57 -16.66 -0.31
N VAL A 199 23.52 -15.55 -1.05
CA VAL A 199 23.80 -14.19 -0.49
C VAL A 199 22.53 -13.43 -0.10
N VAL A 200 21.37 -13.87 -0.58
CA VAL A 200 20.08 -13.27 -0.24
C VAL A 200 19.69 -13.74 1.17
N PRO A 201 19.41 -12.82 2.12
CA PRO A 201 18.97 -13.20 3.46
C PRO A 201 17.74 -14.11 3.40
N PRO A 202 17.69 -15.18 4.21
CA PRO A 202 16.66 -16.22 4.09
C PRO A 202 15.26 -15.74 4.53
N ASN A 203 15.20 -14.75 5.42
CA ASN A 203 13.94 -14.29 6.00
C ASN A 203 13.19 -13.38 5.02
N LEU A 204 12.06 -13.88 4.49
CA LEU A 204 11.14 -13.10 3.65
C LEU A 204 10.20 -12.20 4.45
N ARG A 205 9.87 -12.62 5.69
CA ARG A 205 8.98 -11.93 6.62
C ARG A 205 9.68 -11.72 7.96
N ALA A 206 9.60 -10.52 8.49
CA ALA A 206 10.07 -10.20 9.84
C ALA A 206 9.13 -10.80 10.87
N ARG A 207 9.67 -11.18 12.03
CA ARG A 207 8.85 -11.56 13.19
C ARG A 207 8.48 -10.30 13.94
N ARG A 208 7.18 -10.13 14.22
CA ARG A 208 6.65 -8.99 14.98
C ARG A 208 5.79 -9.46 16.15
N HIS A 209 5.55 -8.56 17.10
CA HIS A 209 4.51 -8.75 18.11
C HIS A 209 3.11 -8.70 17.47
N SER A 210 2.10 -9.27 18.13
CA SER A 210 0.75 -9.51 17.58
C SER A 210 0.14 -8.30 16.85
N LEU A 211 0.08 -7.13 17.49
CA LEU A 211 -0.48 -5.89 16.90
C LEU A 211 0.28 -5.42 15.66
N LEU A 212 1.61 -5.38 15.73
CA LEU A 212 2.46 -4.98 14.61
C LEU A 212 2.35 -5.97 13.45
N GLU A 213 2.16 -7.26 13.75
CA GLU A 213 1.97 -8.30 12.75
C GLU A 213 0.65 -8.12 12.01
N ILE A 214 -0.46 -7.90 12.74
CA ILE A 214 -1.79 -7.62 12.17
C ILE A 214 -1.73 -6.38 11.27
N ASN A 215 -1.09 -5.31 11.74
CA ASN A 215 -1.04 -4.04 11.01
C ASN A 215 -0.07 -3.99 9.85
N SER A 216 0.89 -4.91 9.79
CA SER A 216 1.96 -4.91 8.79
C SER A 216 1.43 -5.02 7.35
N VAL A 217 0.25 -5.63 7.15
CA VAL A 217 -0.32 -5.86 5.82
C VAL A 217 -1.16 -4.68 5.30
N CYS A 218 -1.42 -3.65 6.12
CA CYS A 218 -2.27 -2.52 5.76
C CYS A 218 -1.76 -1.80 4.51
N ALA A 219 -2.62 -1.60 3.52
CA ALA A 219 -2.29 -0.92 2.28
C ALA A 219 -2.48 0.62 2.33
N GLU A 220 -3.04 1.16 3.42
CA GLU A 220 -3.45 2.57 3.54
C GLU A 220 -4.26 3.04 2.32
N CYS A 221 -5.24 2.22 1.90
CA CYS A 221 -6.08 2.44 0.72
C CYS A 221 -7.37 3.22 1.00
N ASP A 222 -7.59 3.62 2.26
CA ASP A 222 -8.76 4.36 2.74
C ASP A 222 -10.13 3.67 2.57
N SER A 223 -10.19 2.39 2.17
CA SER A 223 -11.47 1.66 2.07
C SER A 223 -12.22 1.63 3.39
N CYS A 224 -11.52 1.43 4.51
CA CYS A 224 -12.11 1.42 5.84
C CYS A 224 -12.64 2.80 6.28
N GLU A 225 -11.99 3.89 5.87
CA GLU A 225 -12.41 5.25 6.16
C GLU A 225 -13.78 5.56 5.56
N ARG A 226 -14.00 5.14 4.30
CA ARG A 226 -15.22 5.46 3.54
C ARG A 226 -16.49 4.78 4.05
N VAL A 227 -16.36 3.81 4.96
CA VAL A 227 -17.49 3.03 5.50
C VAL A 227 -17.60 3.14 7.01
N CYS A 228 -16.74 3.95 7.64
CA CYS A 228 -16.69 4.07 9.09
C CYS A 228 -17.61 5.19 9.58
N PRO A 229 -18.54 4.89 10.52
CA PRO A 229 -19.43 5.91 11.07
C PRO A 229 -18.70 7.11 11.71
N THR A 230 -17.53 6.85 12.27
CA THR A 230 -16.74 7.89 12.93
C THR A 230 -15.96 8.74 11.91
N SER A 231 -15.74 8.26 10.68
CA SER A 231 -15.12 9.06 9.63
C SER A 231 -16.05 10.13 9.06
N ASP A 232 -17.37 9.96 9.08
CA ASP A 232 -18.26 11.06 8.63
C ASP A 232 -18.46 12.13 9.71
N VAL A 233 -18.29 11.79 11.00
CA VAL A 233 -18.32 12.78 12.09
C VAL A 233 -17.00 13.54 12.22
N PHE A 234 -15.87 12.83 12.22
CA PHE A 234 -14.55 13.41 12.46
C PHE A 234 -13.81 13.81 11.17
N GLY A 235 -14.39 13.53 10.01
CA GLY A 235 -13.73 13.68 8.71
C GLY A 235 -12.73 12.55 8.42
N LEU A 236 -12.42 12.36 7.13
CA LEU A 236 -11.44 11.37 6.67
C LEU A 236 -10.08 11.60 7.34
N LEU A 237 -9.49 10.53 7.88
CA LEU A 237 -8.22 10.58 8.62
C LEU A 237 -8.27 11.48 9.86
N GLY A 238 -9.47 11.79 10.37
CA GLY A 238 -9.68 12.49 11.64
C GLY A 238 -9.24 11.65 12.85
N LEU A 239 -9.37 12.23 14.04
CA LEU A 239 -8.86 11.68 15.30
C LEU A 239 -9.36 10.25 15.58
N ALA A 240 -10.66 10.02 15.39
CA ALA A 240 -11.31 8.77 15.75
C ALA A 240 -11.65 7.91 14.53
N THR A 241 -10.74 7.82 13.56
CA THR A 241 -10.98 7.07 12.32
C THR A 241 -10.19 5.76 12.27
N PRO A 242 -10.57 4.76 11.44
CA PRO A 242 -9.90 3.46 11.41
C PRO A 242 -8.40 3.53 11.14
N ILE A 243 -7.95 4.36 10.20
CA ILE A 243 -6.53 4.49 9.87
C ILE A 243 -5.77 5.20 10.99
N THR A 244 -6.36 6.23 11.58
CA THR A 244 -5.76 6.95 12.71
C THR A 244 -5.63 6.03 13.92
N ARG A 245 -6.69 5.31 14.32
CA ARG A 245 -6.61 4.27 15.37
C ARG A 245 -5.52 3.25 15.07
N ARG A 246 -5.45 2.75 13.84
CA ARG A 246 -4.39 1.81 13.45
C ARG A 246 -2.98 2.41 13.54
N LYS A 247 -2.80 3.71 13.20
CA LYS A 247 -1.52 4.43 13.39
C LYS A 247 -1.16 4.50 14.88
N THR A 248 -2.10 4.86 15.73
CA THR A 248 -1.93 4.88 17.19
C THR A 248 -1.60 3.48 17.73
N ALA A 249 -2.27 2.42 17.24
CA ALA A 249 -1.98 1.03 17.60
C ALA A 249 -0.53 0.64 17.27
N ASN A 250 -0.04 1.05 16.10
CA ASN A 250 1.36 0.82 15.70
C ASN A 250 2.35 1.56 16.61
N ARG A 251 2.07 2.82 16.95
CA ARG A 251 2.91 3.61 17.85
C ARG A 251 2.96 3.00 19.25
N LEU A 252 1.80 2.64 19.81
CA LEU A 252 1.69 1.97 21.10
C LEU A 252 2.47 0.66 21.13
N ALA A 253 2.30 -0.18 20.10
CA ALA A 253 3.02 -1.45 19.98
C ALA A 253 4.53 -1.26 19.72
N GLY A 254 4.94 -0.13 19.15
CA GLY A 254 6.33 0.30 19.03
C GLY A 254 6.94 0.84 20.33
N GLY A 255 6.13 0.98 21.38
CA GLY A 255 6.56 1.43 22.71
C GLY A 255 6.40 2.93 22.95
N GLU A 256 5.79 3.67 22.02
CA GLU A 256 5.48 5.09 22.22
C GLU A 256 4.32 5.29 23.21
N GLU A 257 4.33 6.44 23.87
CA GLU A 257 3.18 6.89 24.67
C GLU A 257 2.10 7.45 23.74
N ILE A 258 0.84 7.24 24.13
CA ILE A 258 -0.34 7.80 23.44
C ILE A 258 -1.02 8.80 24.37
N THR A 259 -1.66 9.79 23.77
CA THR A 259 -2.42 10.81 24.50
C THR A 259 -3.79 10.27 24.92
N GLN A 260 -4.42 10.93 25.90
CA GLN A 260 -5.79 10.63 26.28
C GLN A 260 -6.77 10.85 25.12
N GLU A 261 -6.57 11.91 24.33
CA GLU A 261 -7.39 12.22 23.15
C GLU A 261 -7.34 11.08 22.12
N GLU A 262 -6.16 10.52 21.85
CA GLU A 262 -6.02 9.35 20.99
C GLU A 262 -6.72 8.12 21.58
N ALA A 263 -6.63 7.90 22.89
CA ALA A 263 -7.31 6.79 23.56
C ALA A 263 -8.85 6.92 23.49
N LEU A 264 -9.39 8.12 23.72
CA LEU A 264 -10.81 8.42 23.55
C LEU A 264 -11.28 8.16 22.11
N GLY A 265 -10.40 8.41 21.13
CA GLY A 265 -10.65 8.08 19.73
C GLY A 265 -10.97 6.60 19.48
N PHE A 266 -10.45 5.67 20.29
CA PHE A 266 -10.78 4.24 20.19
C PHE A 266 -12.16 3.92 20.76
N LEU A 267 -12.51 4.50 21.91
CA LEU A 267 -13.78 4.23 22.61
C LEU A 267 -15.01 4.53 21.76
N VAL A 268 -14.95 5.55 20.89
CA VAL A 268 -16.08 5.91 20.02
C VAL A 268 -16.28 4.96 18.84
N CYS A 269 -15.45 3.92 18.69
CA CYS A 269 -15.63 2.96 17.61
C CYS A 269 -16.88 2.09 17.85
N THR A 270 -17.75 2.09 16.84
CA THR A 270 -19.06 1.45 16.84
C THR A 270 -19.06 -0.08 16.85
N ARG A 271 -17.90 -0.72 16.65
CA ARG A 271 -17.75 -2.19 16.52
C ARG A 271 -18.67 -2.85 15.48
N CYS A 272 -19.11 -2.09 14.46
CA CYS A 272 -19.97 -2.58 13.38
C CYS A 272 -19.26 -3.47 12.33
N ASP A 273 -17.94 -3.61 12.41
CA ASP A 273 -17.09 -4.37 11.48
C ASP A 273 -17.15 -3.97 9.99
N ASN A 274 -17.80 -2.86 9.62
CA ASN A 274 -17.79 -2.37 8.23
C ASN A 274 -16.36 -2.25 7.69
N CYS A 275 -15.46 -1.66 8.48
CA CYS A 275 -14.05 -1.47 8.13
C CYS A 275 -13.31 -2.80 7.92
N THR A 276 -13.61 -3.82 8.73
CA THR A 276 -13.06 -5.17 8.59
C THR A 276 -13.58 -5.83 7.30
N ARG A 277 -14.88 -5.75 7.04
CA ARG A 277 -15.52 -6.38 5.87
C ARG A 277 -15.06 -5.82 4.53
N VAL A 278 -14.74 -4.53 4.45
CA VAL A 278 -14.25 -3.89 3.23
C VAL A 278 -12.73 -3.86 3.11
N CYS A 279 -12.01 -4.37 4.11
CA CYS A 279 -10.55 -4.36 4.09
C CYS A 279 -10.05 -5.28 2.97
N PRO A 280 -9.38 -4.78 1.92
CA PRO A 280 -8.93 -5.63 0.82
C PRO A 280 -7.80 -6.58 1.24
N THR A 281 -7.20 -6.38 2.43
CA THR A 281 -6.12 -7.23 2.96
C THR A 281 -6.56 -8.04 4.18
N ASP A 282 -7.88 -8.12 4.43
CA ASP A 282 -8.49 -8.90 5.51
C ASP A 282 -7.95 -8.58 6.91
N ILE A 283 -7.69 -7.30 7.21
CA ILE A 283 -7.29 -6.90 8.56
C ILE A 283 -8.52 -6.92 9.47
N PRO A 284 -8.48 -7.66 10.60
CA PRO A 284 -9.55 -7.65 11.59
C PRO A 284 -9.44 -6.39 12.45
N LEU A 285 -9.83 -5.23 11.89
CA LEU A 285 -9.58 -3.92 12.48
C LEU A 285 -10.21 -3.74 13.87
N THR A 286 -11.44 -4.22 14.04
CA THR A 286 -12.17 -4.11 15.31
C THR A 286 -11.63 -5.05 16.40
N ASP A 287 -11.27 -6.29 16.05
CA ASP A 287 -10.51 -7.16 16.97
C ASP A 287 -9.19 -6.52 17.38
N MET A 288 -8.50 -5.90 16.43
CA MET A 288 -7.25 -5.19 16.70
C MET A 288 -7.49 -3.98 17.63
N PHE A 289 -8.61 -3.26 17.50
CA PHE A 289 -8.96 -2.19 18.45
C PHE A 289 -9.20 -2.75 19.85
N ASP A 290 -9.85 -3.91 19.99
CA ASP A 290 -10.07 -4.54 21.29
C ASP A 290 -8.75 -5.00 21.94
N LEU A 291 -7.81 -5.51 21.14
CA LEU A 291 -6.46 -5.82 21.61
C LEU A 291 -5.70 -4.57 22.10
N VAL A 292 -5.91 -3.42 21.46
CA VAL A 292 -5.30 -2.15 21.89
C VAL A 292 -5.95 -1.64 23.16
N GLU A 293 -7.27 -1.68 23.25
CA GLU A 293 -8.00 -1.24 24.45
C GLU A 293 -7.67 -2.12 25.66
N ALA A 294 -7.40 -3.41 25.47
CA ALA A 294 -6.96 -4.29 26.56
C ALA A 294 -5.51 -4.01 27.04
N ASP A 295 -4.72 -3.20 26.34
CA ASP A 295 -3.33 -2.91 26.72
C ASP A 295 -3.28 -2.03 27.99
N PRO A 296 -2.51 -2.40 29.03
CA PRO A 296 -2.39 -1.61 30.25
C PRO A 296 -1.89 -0.18 30.02
N LYS A 297 -1.03 0.05 29.02
CA LYS A 297 -0.56 1.40 28.66
C LYS A 297 -1.68 2.23 28.06
N PHE A 298 -2.56 1.61 27.28
CA PHE A 298 -3.76 2.27 26.76
C PHE A 298 -4.68 2.67 27.92
N GLN A 299 -4.98 1.75 28.84
CA GLN A 299 -5.83 2.03 29.99
C GLN A 299 -5.26 3.15 30.88
N LYS A 300 -3.94 3.17 31.06
CA LYS A 300 -3.25 4.26 31.77
C LYS A 300 -3.41 5.61 31.06
N ALA A 301 -3.27 5.64 29.73
CA ALA A 301 -3.40 6.87 28.95
C ALA A 301 -4.85 7.37 28.91
N LEU A 302 -5.82 6.45 28.86
CA LEU A 302 -7.24 6.76 28.89
C LEU A 302 -7.64 7.40 30.22
N GLY A 303 -7.20 6.82 31.35
CA GLY A 303 -7.36 7.41 32.67
C GLY A 303 -8.81 7.58 33.13
N LEU A 304 -9.75 6.78 32.59
CA LEU A 304 -11.17 6.81 32.94
C LEU A 304 -11.59 5.55 33.72
N SER A 305 -12.48 5.71 34.68
CA SER A 305 -13.26 4.64 35.29
C SER A 305 -14.29 4.05 34.31
N GLU A 306 -14.85 2.87 34.62
CA GLU A 306 -15.88 2.24 33.77
C GLU A 306 -17.15 3.10 33.61
N THR A 307 -17.53 3.83 34.67
CA THR A 307 -18.66 4.78 34.61
C THR A 307 -18.36 5.92 33.65
N GLU A 308 -17.18 6.56 33.75
CA GLU A 308 -16.78 7.65 32.86
C GLU A 308 -16.65 7.20 31.40
N LYS A 309 -16.17 5.97 31.17
CA LYS A 309 -16.15 5.37 29.82
C LYS A 309 -17.55 5.27 29.24
N THR A 310 -18.50 4.78 30.03
CA THR A 310 -19.90 4.61 29.63
C THR A 310 -20.53 5.96 29.29
N GLU A 311 -20.39 6.96 30.18
CA GLU A 311 -20.89 8.33 29.95
C GLU A 311 -20.28 8.98 28.70
N PHE A 312 -18.98 8.80 28.47
CA PHE A 312 -18.31 9.31 27.28
C PHE A 312 -18.84 8.67 25.99
N ILE A 313 -18.99 7.35 26.00
CA ILE A 313 -19.50 6.59 24.86
C ILE A 313 -20.93 7.03 24.54
N ASP A 314 -21.81 7.10 25.55
CA ASP A 314 -23.21 7.49 25.39
C ASP A 314 -23.34 8.90 24.77
N ARG A 315 -22.58 9.87 25.29
CA ARG A 315 -22.57 11.23 24.74
C ARG A 315 -22.10 11.27 23.28
N MET A 316 -21.07 10.50 22.95
CA MET A 316 -20.57 10.43 21.57
C MET A 316 -21.58 9.80 20.62
N TRP A 317 -22.39 8.87 21.11
CA TRP A 317 -23.49 8.28 20.35
C TRP A 317 -24.62 9.24 20.09
N ASP A 318 -24.97 10.07 21.06
CA ASP A 318 -25.99 11.09 20.85
C ASP A 318 -25.57 12.08 19.76
N ILE A 319 -24.29 12.50 19.76
CA ILE A 319 -23.72 13.30 18.67
C ILE A 319 -23.81 12.57 17.32
N MET A 320 -23.52 11.27 17.27
CA MET A 320 -23.61 10.49 16.04
C MET A 320 -25.05 10.38 15.50
N LYS A 321 -26.06 10.28 16.38
CA LYS A 321 -27.48 10.21 15.99
C LYS A 321 -27.97 11.54 15.39
N GLU A 322 -27.47 12.66 15.89
CA GLU A 322 -27.86 14.01 15.42
C GLU A 322 -27.17 14.42 14.12
N SER A 323 -26.14 13.69 13.68
CA SER A 323 -25.43 13.99 12.44
C SER A 323 -26.39 13.96 11.24
N PRO A 324 -26.48 15.05 10.43
CA PRO A 324 -27.32 15.10 9.24
C PRO A 324 -27.02 14.01 8.21
N LEU A 325 -25.80 13.46 8.24
CA LEU A 325 -25.37 12.37 7.36
C LEU A 325 -25.97 11.02 7.78
N TYR A 326 -26.32 10.85 9.06
CA TYR A 326 -26.81 9.59 9.63
C TYR A 326 -28.27 9.59 10.01
N LEU A 327 -28.84 10.78 10.24
CA LEU A 327 -30.26 10.96 10.50
C LEU A 327 -31.16 10.17 9.52
N PRO A 328 -30.91 10.14 8.19
CA PRO A 328 -31.74 9.40 7.23
C PRO A 328 -31.62 7.86 7.32
N HIS A 329 -30.56 7.36 7.95
CA HIS A 329 -30.31 5.92 8.12
C HIS A 329 -30.85 5.38 9.44
N THR A 330 -31.19 6.26 10.38
CA THR A 330 -31.96 5.88 11.56
C THR A 330 -33.40 5.60 11.11
N LYS A 331 -33.90 4.37 11.32
CA LYS A 331 -35.29 4.00 10.96
C LYS A 331 -36.35 4.64 11.88
N ALA A 332 -35.99 5.69 12.61
CA ALA A 332 -36.92 6.38 13.48
C ALA A 332 -37.76 7.34 12.63
N GLU A 333 -39.06 7.05 12.46
CA GLU A 333 -39.99 8.04 11.96
C GLU A 333 -40.05 9.20 12.96
N GLN A 334 -39.43 10.33 12.64
CA GLN A 334 -39.59 11.56 13.40
C GLN A 334 -40.97 12.14 13.11
N LYS A 335 -41.98 11.72 13.86
CA LYS A 335 -43.36 12.21 13.66
C LYS A 335 -43.82 13.27 14.65
N GLU A 336 -43.17 13.48 15.80
CA GLU A 336 -43.65 14.42 16.81
C GLU A 336 -42.53 15.07 17.63
N GLU A 337 -42.84 16.21 18.28
CA GLU A 337 -41.97 17.00 19.19
C GLU A 337 -41.51 16.19 20.43
N ARG A 338 -41.99 14.95 20.58
CA ARG A 338 -41.61 13.92 21.58
C ARG A 338 -40.95 12.68 20.96
N SER A 339 -40.28 12.85 19.82
CA SER A 339 -39.67 11.76 19.06
C SER A 339 -38.62 11.02 19.89
N HIS A 340 -38.51 9.70 19.68
CA HIS A 340 -37.66 8.71 20.36
C HIS A 340 -36.17 9.06 20.59
N LEU A 341 -35.68 10.18 20.02
CA LEU A 341 -34.35 10.71 20.29
C LEU A 341 -34.26 11.52 21.59
N GLU A 342 -35.36 12.07 22.13
CA GLU A 342 -35.36 12.78 23.42
C GLU A 342 -35.11 11.87 24.62
N HIS A 343 -35.35 10.56 24.51
CA HIS A 343 -35.31 9.62 25.64
C HIS A 343 -34.12 8.66 25.64
N GLY A 344 -33.11 8.87 24.78
CA GLY A 344 -31.92 8.02 24.76
C GLY A 344 -32.22 6.62 24.21
N LEU A 345 -32.11 6.46 22.89
CA LEU A 345 -32.13 5.14 22.27
C LEU A 345 -30.95 4.30 22.82
N ASN A 346 -31.24 3.27 23.61
CA ASN A 346 -30.29 2.20 23.90
C ASN A 346 -30.12 1.35 22.63
N LEU A 347 -28.94 1.43 22.03
CA LEU A 347 -28.61 0.72 20.81
C LEU A 347 -27.70 -0.46 21.16
N LEU A 348 -28.25 -1.67 21.08
CA LEU A 348 -27.50 -2.90 21.28
C LEU A 348 -26.81 -3.28 19.98
N TYR A 349 -25.48 -3.20 19.96
CA TYR A 349 -24.67 -3.55 18.79
C TYR A 349 -23.94 -4.87 19.02
N PRO A 350 -24.51 -6.02 18.61
CA PRO A 350 -23.71 -7.22 18.50
C PRO A 350 -22.60 -6.96 17.47
N ARG A 351 -21.37 -7.41 17.77
CA ARG A 351 -20.25 -7.34 16.84
C ARG A 351 -20.64 -7.93 15.48
N GLY A 352 -20.16 -7.33 14.38
CA GLY A 352 -20.40 -7.83 13.03
C GLY A 352 -21.69 -7.34 12.36
N TYR A 353 -22.41 -6.43 13.02
CA TYR A 353 -23.71 -5.99 12.55
C TYR A 353 -23.63 -4.96 11.41
N PRO A 354 -24.36 -5.15 10.27
CA PRO A 354 -24.42 -4.15 9.23
C PRO A 354 -25.12 -2.88 9.72
N TYR A 355 -24.38 -1.77 9.76
CA TYR A 355 -24.83 -0.47 10.28
C TYR A 355 -26.18 0.01 9.69
N SER A 356 -26.59 -0.47 8.52
CA SER A 356 -27.91 -0.20 7.89
C SER A 356 -29.12 -0.80 8.62
N HIS A 357 -28.95 -1.44 9.77
CA HIS A 357 -30.05 -2.04 10.51
C HIS A 357 -30.02 -1.70 12.01
N LEU A 358 -29.85 -0.43 12.41
CA LEU A 358 -30.04 -0.06 13.83
C LEU A 358 -31.35 -0.67 14.39
N PHE A 359 -31.23 -1.53 15.41
CA PHE A 359 -32.36 -2.03 16.18
C PHE A 359 -32.51 -1.17 17.43
N ILE A 360 -33.68 -0.55 17.57
CA ILE A 360 -34.09 0.15 18.79
C ILE A 360 -34.37 -0.91 19.85
N ALA A 361 -33.74 -0.81 21.03
CA ALA A 361 -34.07 -1.68 22.15
C ALA A 361 -35.57 -1.51 22.51
N PRO A 362 -36.38 -2.58 22.43
CA PRO A 362 -37.82 -2.47 22.69
C PRO A 362 -38.14 -2.04 24.12
N GLU A 363 -37.25 -2.37 25.06
CA GLU A 363 -37.42 -2.15 26.50
C GLU A 363 -37.27 -0.69 26.92
N THR A 364 -36.54 0.11 26.13
CA THR A 364 -36.43 1.58 26.30
C THR A 364 -37.36 2.36 25.38
N CYS A 365 -38.13 1.66 24.55
CA CYS A 365 -39.13 2.27 23.70
C CYS A 365 -40.36 2.56 24.58
N ILE A 366 -40.44 3.79 25.10
CA ILE A 366 -41.67 4.27 25.74
C ILE A 366 -42.77 4.25 24.66
N HIS A 367 -43.82 3.47 24.91
CA HIS A 367 -45.00 3.36 24.04
C HIS A 367 -45.84 4.63 24.02
#